data_AF-A0A7Z8L6E1-F1
#
_entry.id   AF-A0A7Z8L6E1-F1
#
_cell.length_a   1.000
_cell.length_b   1.000
_cell.length_c   1.000
_cell.angle_alpha   90.00
_cell.angle_beta   90.00
_cell.angle_gamma   90.00
#
_symmetry.space_group_name_H-M   'P 1'
#
loop_
_entity.id
_entity.type
_entity.pdbx_description
1 polymer ?
#
loop_
_entity_poly.entity_id
_entity_poly.type
_entity_poly.pdbx_seq_one_letter_code
_entity_poly.pdbx_strand_id
1 'polypeptide(L)'
;MHALTILLIAGAVVIIALLALARLARSASTAAFASECEDFLVAVGARRCELAVGLLRHLQRVQPESELHAIWERIELPLVEALPDCPPELKNILMKRLDLLHNRCRNREYQRRIMTLRNSLVD
;
A
#
# COMPACT_ATOMS: atom_id res chain seq x y z
N MET A 1 -31.82 21.72 -32.72
CA MET A 1 -30.93 20.53 -32.82
C MET A 1 -29.49 20.81 -32.38
N HIS A 2 -28.91 21.99 -32.61
CA HIS A 2 -27.53 22.32 -32.22
C HIS A 2 -27.25 22.41 -30.70
N ALA A 3 -28.23 22.80 -29.88
CA ALA A 3 -28.05 22.92 -28.44
C ALA A 3 -27.82 21.55 -27.75
N LEU A 4 -28.48 20.49 -28.23
CA LEU A 4 -28.35 19.14 -27.68
C LEU A 4 -26.96 18.54 -27.99
N THR A 5 -26.44 18.78 -29.19
CA THR A 5 -25.11 18.32 -29.59
C THR A 5 -23.99 19.01 -28.80
N ILE A 6 -24.12 20.31 -28.50
CA ILE A 6 -23.13 21.04 -27.70
C ILE A 6 -23.08 20.51 -26.27
N LEU A 7 -24.24 20.20 -25.68
CA LEU A 7 -24.34 19.70 -24.30
C LEU A 7 -23.74 18.28 -24.16
N LEU A 8 -23.94 17.43 -25.17
CA LEU A 8 -23.32 16.10 -25.23
C LEU A 8 -21.79 16.18 -25.39
N ILE A 9 -21.30 17.07 -26.25
CA ILE A 9 -19.84 17.26 -26.44
C ILE A 9 -19.19 17.79 -25.17
N ALA A 10 -19.80 18.79 -24.51
CA ALA A 10 -19.30 19.31 -23.25
C ALA A 10 -19.24 18.23 -22.16
N GLY A 11 -20.28 17.39 -22.05
CA GLY A 11 -20.28 16.24 -21.14
C GLY A 11 -19.16 15.24 -21.44
N ALA A 12 -18.95 14.90 -22.72
CA ALA A 12 -17.90 13.97 -23.13
C ALA A 12 -16.49 14.50 -22.80
N VAL A 13 -16.23 15.80 -23.02
CA VAL A 13 -14.94 16.43 -22.71
C VAL A 13 -14.64 16.37 -21.21
N VAL A 14 -15.63 16.64 -20.35
CA VAL A 14 -15.46 16.54 -18.88
C VAL A 14 -15.13 15.11 -18.46
N ILE A 15 -15.85 14.12 -19.01
CA ILE A 15 -15.59 12.70 -18.70
C ILE A 15 -14.18 12.30 -19.14
N ILE A 16 -13.75 12.69 -20.34
CA ILE A 16 -12.40 12.40 -20.86
C ILE A 16 -11.33 13.05 -19.97
N ALA A 17 -11.54 14.31 -19.56
CA ALA A 17 -10.61 15.01 -18.68
C ALA A 17 -10.49 14.33 -17.30
N LEU A 18 -11.61 13.92 -16.70
CA LEU A 18 -11.61 13.18 -15.44
C LEU A 18 -10.90 11.83 -15.56
N LEU A 19 -11.12 11.11 -16.67
CA LEU A 19 -10.44 9.84 -16.93
C LEU A 19 -8.93 10.02 -17.13
N ALA A 20 -8.51 11.08 -17.83
CA ALA A 20 -7.10 11.41 -18.02
C ALA A 20 -6.41 11.75 -16.68
N LEU A 21 -7.07 12.58 -15.85
CA LEU A 21 -6.58 12.91 -14.51
C LEU A 21 -6.49 11.67 -13.61
N ALA A 22 -7.52 10.81 -13.62
CA ALA A 22 -7.51 9.56 -12.87
C ALA A 22 -6.37 8.63 -13.32
N ARG A 23 -6.09 8.55 -14.62
CA ARG A 23 -4.97 7.76 -15.15
C ARG A 23 -3.62 8.32 -14.72
N LEU A 24 -3.43 9.64 -14.81
CA LEU A 24 -2.18 10.29 -14.42
C LEU A 24 -1.93 10.16 -12.91
N ALA A 25 -2.96 10.36 -12.10
CA ALA A 25 -2.88 10.16 -10.66
C ALA A 25 -2.54 8.70 -10.32
N ARG A 26 -3.12 7.74 -11.07
CA ARG A 26 -2.83 6.32 -10.88
C ARG A 26 -1.40 5.96 -11.28
N SER A 27 -0.89 6.48 -12.41
CA SER A 27 0.50 6.22 -12.83
C SER A 27 1.51 6.83 -11.87
N ALA A 28 1.26 8.07 -11.41
CA ALA A 28 2.10 8.71 -10.41
C ALA A 28 2.09 7.93 -9.08
N SER A 29 0.93 7.43 -8.66
CA SER A 29 0.83 6.60 -7.45
C SER A 29 1.58 5.27 -7.58
N THR A 30 1.54 4.63 -8.75
CA THR A 30 2.30 3.40 -9.00
C THR A 30 3.80 3.66 -8.98
N ALA A 31 4.28 4.74 -9.61
CA ALA A 31 5.68 5.10 -9.61
C ALA A 31 6.19 5.44 -8.19
N ALA A 32 5.40 6.20 -7.42
CA ALA A 32 5.70 6.50 -6.03
C ALA A 32 5.77 5.22 -5.18
N PHE A 33 4.82 4.30 -5.35
CA PHE A 33 4.84 3.02 -4.63
C PHE A 33 6.06 2.15 -4.98
N ALA A 34 6.46 2.12 -6.26
CA ALA A 34 7.67 1.41 -6.68
C ALA A 34 8.92 2.00 -6.00
N SER A 35 9.05 3.34 -6.00
CA SER A 35 10.13 4.03 -5.28
C SER A 35 10.11 3.72 -3.78
N GLU A 36 8.93 3.75 -3.14
CA GLU A 36 8.81 3.41 -1.70
C GLU A 36 9.22 1.97 -1.41
N CYS A 37 8.95 1.02 -2.32
CA CYS A 37 9.40 -0.36 -2.19
C CYS A 37 10.93 -0.46 -2.27
N GLU A 38 11.55 0.25 -3.20
CA GLU A 38 13.02 0.27 -3.35
C GLU A 38 13.68 0.91 -2.12
N ASP A 39 13.18 2.07 -1.68
CA ASP A 39 13.66 2.75 -0.47
C ASP A 39 13.53 1.83 0.76
N PHE A 40 12.42 1.11 0.89
CA PHE A 40 12.20 0.17 1.98
C PHE A 40 13.22 -0.98 1.98
N LEU A 41 13.52 -1.55 0.81
CA LEU A 41 14.45 -2.68 0.69
C LEU A 41 15.90 -2.30 1.00
N VAL A 42 16.28 -1.05 0.73
CA VAL A 42 17.63 -0.54 1.00
C VAL A 42 17.77 0.05 2.41
N ALA A 43 16.68 0.56 3.00
CA ALA A 43 16.68 1.09 4.35
C ALA A 43 17.00 0.02 5.40
N VAL A 44 17.50 0.44 6.56
CA VAL A 44 17.83 -0.43 7.71
C VAL A 44 17.30 0.19 9.02
N GLY A 45 17.14 -0.64 10.04
CA GLY A 45 16.72 -0.24 11.38
C GLY A 45 15.42 0.58 11.41
N ALA A 46 15.37 1.60 12.27
CA ALA A 46 14.21 2.46 12.48
C ALA A 46 13.61 3.04 11.18
N ARG A 47 14.47 3.43 10.22
CA ARG A 47 14.01 4.01 8.95
C ARG A 47 13.19 3.00 8.13
N ARG A 48 13.55 1.72 8.17
CA ARG A 48 12.77 0.67 7.50
C ARG A 48 11.37 0.57 8.11
N CYS A 49 11.24 0.71 9.43
CA CYS A 49 9.94 0.72 10.10
C CYS A 49 9.07 1.94 9.74
N GLU A 50 9.66 3.12 9.58
CA GLU A 50 8.96 4.32 9.09
C GLU A 50 8.37 4.09 7.70
N LEU A 51 9.19 3.58 6.77
CA LEU A 51 8.77 3.28 5.40
C LEU A 51 7.71 2.18 5.37
N ALA A 52 7.82 1.17 6.23
CA ALA A 52 6.83 0.11 6.35
C ALA A 52 5.42 0.64 6.68
N VAL A 53 5.29 1.69 7.48
CA VAL A 53 3.98 2.30 7.78
C VAL A 53 3.28 2.81 6.51
N GLY A 54 4.03 3.45 5.61
CA GLY A 54 3.54 3.91 4.31
C GLY A 54 3.20 2.74 3.40
N LEU A 55 4.14 1.79 3.30
CA LEU A 55 4.02 0.62 2.44
C LEU A 55 2.82 -0.26 2.81
N LEU A 56 2.60 -0.54 4.09
CA LEU A 56 1.46 -1.31 4.58
C LEU A 56 0.12 -0.61 4.31
N ARG A 57 0.09 0.73 4.28
CA ARG A 57 -1.10 1.48 3.88
C ARG A 57 -1.41 1.29 2.39
N HIS A 58 -0.38 1.21 1.54
CA HIS A 58 -0.55 0.98 0.10
C HIS A 58 -0.94 -0.46 -0.20
N LEU A 59 -0.36 -1.43 0.52
CA LEU A 59 -0.73 -2.84 0.46
C LEU A 59 -2.20 -3.13 0.75
N GLN A 60 -2.92 -2.25 1.46
CA GLN A 60 -4.37 -2.36 1.66
C GLN A 60 -5.20 -2.08 0.40
N ARG A 61 -4.59 -1.54 -0.66
CA ARG A 61 -5.28 -1.17 -1.91
C ARG A 61 -4.84 -2.01 -3.11
N VAL A 62 -3.71 -2.71 -3.02
CA VAL A 62 -3.15 -3.55 -4.10
C VAL A 62 -4.14 -4.62 -4.53
N GLN A 63 -4.44 -4.70 -5.83
CA GLN A 63 -5.23 -5.76 -6.44
C GLN A 63 -4.59 -6.12 -7.79
N PRO A 64 -4.56 -7.41 -8.18
CA PRO A 64 -5.20 -8.56 -7.52
C PRO A 64 -4.50 -9.03 -6.23
N GLU A 65 -5.15 -9.90 -5.45
CA GLU A 65 -4.62 -10.41 -4.18
C GLU A 65 -3.29 -11.17 -4.35
N SER A 66 -3.06 -11.80 -5.51
CA SER A 66 -1.78 -12.43 -5.85
C SER A 66 -0.61 -11.45 -5.87
N GLU A 67 -0.83 -10.19 -6.26
CA GLU A 67 0.20 -9.15 -6.25
C GLU A 67 0.53 -8.71 -4.82
N LEU A 68 -0.50 -8.60 -3.97
CA LEU A 68 -0.31 -8.34 -2.53
C LEU A 68 0.57 -9.42 -1.90
N HIS A 69 0.29 -10.69 -2.19
CA HIS A 69 1.09 -11.81 -1.71
C HIS A 69 2.54 -11.73 -2.19
N ALA A 70 2.76 -11.47 -3.49
CA ALA A 70 4.11 -11.34 -4.05
C ALA A 70 4.91 -10.19 -3.41
N ILE A 71 4.25 -9.07 -3.09
CA ILE A 71 4.90 -7.97 -2.36
C ILE A 71 5.18 -8.38 -0.92
N TRP A 72 4.22 -9.04 -0.24
CA TRP A 72 4.40 -9.52 1.13
C TRP A 72 5.64 -10.43 1.27
N GLU A 73 5.83 -11.38 0.34
CA GLU A 73 7.02 -12.25 0.34
C GLU A 73 8.35 -11.48 0.32
N ARG A 74 8.36 -10.31 -0.32
CA ARG A 74 9.57 -9.49 -0.43
C ARG A 74 9.80 -8.62 0.79
N ILE A 75 8.74 -8.25 1.52
CA ILE A 75 8.83 -7.25 2.59
C ILE A 75 8.79 -7.84 3.99
N GLU A 76 8.26 -9.04 4.16
CA GLU A 76 8.04 -9.65 5.48
C GLU A 76 9.37 -9.82 6.23
N LEU A 77 10.33 -10.54 5.64
CA LEU A 77 11.60 -10.80 6.29
C LEU A 77 12.39 -9.50 6.56
N PRO A 78 12.55 -8.57 5.61
CA PRO A 78 13.18 -7.28 5.91
C PRO A 78 12.48 -6.51 7.04
N LEU A 79 11.14 -6.57 7.12
CA LEU A 79 10.40 -5.91 8.19
C LEU A 79 10.66 -6.58 9.55
N VAL A 80 10.68 -7.92 9.61
CA VAL A 80 11.06 -8.69 10.81
C VAL A 80 12.43 -8.25 11.32
N GLU A 81 13.41 -8.17 10.43
CA GLU A 81 14.79 -7.80 10.76
C GLU A 81 14.90 -6.40 11.37
N ALA A 82 14.03 -5.47 10.98
CA ALA A 82 14.06 -4.09 11.48
C ALA A 82 13.25 -3.88 12.78
N LEU A 83 12.43 -4.85 13.20
CA LEU A 83 11.59 -4.69 14.39
C LEU A 83 12.36 -4.37 15.69
N PRO A 84 13.54 -4.94 15.96
CA PRO A 84 14.31 -4.61 17.17
C PRO A 84 14.68 -3.13 17.26
N ASP A 85 14.89 -2.48 16.12
CA ASP A 85 15.26 -1.07 16.01
C ASP A 85 14.05 -0.13 15.87
N CYS A 86 12.83 -0.68 15.95
CA CYS A 86 11.60 0.07 15.69
C CYS A 86 11.25 1.02 16.86
N PRO A 87 11.11 2.33 16.61
CA PRO A 87 10.67 3.29 17.62
C PRO A 87 9.29 2.93 18.22
N PRO A 88 9.09 3.10 19.54
CA PRO A 88 7.84 2.74 20.22
C PRO A 88 6.58 3.38 19.62
N GLU A 89 6.68 4.63 19.14
CA GLU A 89 5.61 5.36 18.49
C GLU A 89 5.17 4.70 17.17
N LEU A 90 6.10 4.06 16.45
CA LEU A 90 5.83 3.37 15.19
C LEU A 90 5.26 1.98 15.41
N LYS A 91 5.64 1.27 16.49
CA LYS A 91 5.10 -0.06 16.82
C LYS A 91 3.57 -0.06 16.81
N ASN A 92 2.94 0.90 17.50
CA ASN A 92 1.48 1.04 17.56
C ASN A 92 0.85 1.30 16.19
N ILE A 93 1.52 2.07 15.33
CA ILE A 93 1.03 2.37 13.99
C ILE A 93 1.15 1.13 13.11
N LEU A 94 2.27 0.42 13.16
CA LEU A 94 2.49 -0.84 12.44
C LEU A 94 1.47 -1.90 12.83
N MET A 95 1.22 -2.10 14.13
CA MET A 95 0.20 -3.03 14.62
C MET A 95 -1.17 -2.74 13.99
N LYS A 96 -1.64 -1.48 14.03
CA LYS A 96 -2.91 -1.09 13.41
C LYS A 96 -2.93 -1.34 11.90
N ARG A 97 -1.82 -1.11 11.21
CA ARG A 97 -1.71 -1.34 9.76
C ARG A 97 -1.73 -2.82 9.41
N LEU A 98 -1.07 -3.65 10.21
CA LEU A 98 -1.07 -5.11 10.10
C LEU A 98 -2.46 -5.70 10.40
N ASP A 99 -3.14 -5.21 11.43
CA ASP A 99 -4.53 -5.63 11.76
C ASP A 99 -5.48 -5.37 10.57
N LEU A 100 -5.36 -4.18 9.95
CA LEU A 100 -6.13 -3.84 8.75
C LEU A 100 -5.75 -4.71 7.53
N LEU A 101 -4.47 -5.02 7.35
CA LEU A 101 -4.02 -5.88 6.25
C LEU A 101 -4.50 -7.33 6.44
N HIS A 102 -4.47 -7.84 7.67
CA HIS A 102 -4.99 -9.15 8.05
C HIS A 102 -6.48 -9.28 7.72
N ASN A 103 -7.28 -8.29 8.14
CA ASN A 103 -8.73 -8.28 7.89
C ASN A 103 -9.08 -8.22 6.39
N ARG A 104 -8.18 -7.65 5.58
CA ARG A 104 -8.34 -7.58 4.13
C ARG A 104 -7.98 -8.88 3.43
N CYS A 105 -6.93 -9.55 3.88
CA CYS A 105 -6.40 -10.76 3.24
C CYS A 105 -7.41 -11.90 3.39
N ARG A 106 -7.66 -12.64 2.31
CA ARG A 106 -8.55 -13.82 2.30
C ARG A 106 -7.75 -15.11 2.46
N ASN A 107 -6.47 -15.11 2.14
CA ASN A 107 -5.61 -16.26 2.31
C ASN A 107 -5.23 -16.45 3.79
N ARG A 108 -5.65 -17.58 4.37
CA ARG A 108 -5.42 -17.93 5.79
C ARG A 108 -3.94 -18.02 6.16
N GLU A 109 -3.08 -18.40 5.23
CA GLU A 109 -1.63 -18.49 5.48
C GLU A 109 -1.03 -17.10 5.70
N TYR A 110 -1.30 -16.17 4.79
CA TYR A 110 -0.84 -14.78 4.90
C TYR A 110 -1.46 -14.09 6.11
N GLN A 111 -2.74 -14.33 6.39
CA GLN A 111 -3.39 -13.84 7.61
C GLN A 111 -2.63 -14.24 8.89
N ARG A 112 -2.20 -15.51 8.98
CA ARG A 112 -1.44 -16.05 10.12
C ARG A 112 -0.06 -15.41 10.22
N ARG A 113 0.64 -15.29 9.10
CA ARG A 113 1.96 -14.65 8.98
C ARG A 113 1.94 -13.18 9.41
N ILE A 114 0.97 -12.42 8.89
CA ILE A 114 0.73 -11.02 9.28
C ILE A 114 0.47 -10.91 10.79
N MET A 115 -0.36 -11.80 11.36
CA MET A 115 -0.63 -11.79 12.80
C MET A 115 0.57 -12.20 13.65
N THR A 116 1.41 -13.11 13.15
CA THR A 116 2.66 -13.50 13.82
C THR A 116 3.59 -12.30 13.93
N LEU A 117 3.81 -11.57 12.83
CA LEU A 117 4.59 -10.33 12.82
C LEU A 117 3.95 -9.24 13.69
N ARG A 118 2.62 -9.13 13.67
CA ARG A 118 1.90 -8.16 14.50
C ARG A 118 2.11 -8.44 15.99
N ASN A 119 2.16 -9.71 16.39
CA ASN A 119 2.34 -10.09 17.79
C ASN A 119 3.77 -9.86 18.27
N SER A 120 4.78 -10.00 17.40
CA SER A 120 6.17 -9.68 17.75
C SER A 120 6.44 -8.19 17.98
N LEU A 121 5.46 -7.31 17.76
CA LEU A 121 5.54 -5.88 18.09
C LEU A 121 5.09 -5.56 19.52
N VAL A 122 4.40 -6.49 20.19
CA VAL A 122 3.90 -6.31 21.56
C VAL A 122 5.02 -6.52 22.58
N ASP A 123 5.98 -7.38 22.23
CA ASP A 123 7.19 -7.66 23.00
C ASP A 123 8.27 -6.57 22.79
#